data_AF-A0A661KZ28-F1
#
_entry.id   AF-A0A661KZ28-F1
#
_cell.length_a   1.000
_cell.length_b   1.000
_cell.length_c   1.000
_cell.angle_alpha   90.00
_cell.angle_beta   90.00
_cell.angle_gamma   90.00
#
_symmetry.space_group_name_H-M   'P 1'
#
loop_
_entity.id
_entity.type
_entity.pdbx_description
1 polymer ?
#
loop_
_entity_poly.entity_id
_entity_poly.type
_entity_poly.pdbx_seq_one_letter_code
_entity_poly.pdbx_strand_id
1 'polypeptide(L)'
;LKLARLTRQGWQAERDRMLGICQQCHCANFVKNNLENADSMIKAADKIFAEAINIVTGLYKDGIIKRKTIQPTFLYPDLFMFYEVNTHIEELLYEMFMDYRMKTYQAAFHIMPDYTTWYGYAKMKETLIEMKGLSKQMRLEAKMQRK
;
A
#
# COMPACT_ATOMS: atom_id res chain seq x y z
N LEU A 1 14.10 3.33 21.46
CA LEU A 1 13.91 2.17 20.57
C LEU A 1 14.40 2.52 19.16
N LYS A 2 15.22 1.67 18.53
CA LYS A 2 15.64 1.84 17.12
C LYS A 2 14.63 1.16 16.19
N LEU A 3 13.47 1.81 16.02
CA LEU A 3 12.29 1.26 15.33
C LEU A 3 12.50 1.03 13.83
N ALA A 4 13.33 1.83 13.15
CA ALA A 4 13.54 1.74 11.70
C ALA A 4 15.03 1.75 11.32
N ARG A 5 15.34 1.21 10.12
CA ARG A 5 16.66 1.29 9.48
C ARG A 5 16.61 2.36 8.39
N LEU A 6 16.99 3.59 8.73
CA LEU A 6 16.84 4.76 7.84
C LEU A 6 18.11 5.07 7.02
N THR A 7 19.17 4.29 7.16
CA THR A 7 20.41 4.44 6.38
C THR A 7 20.63 3.23 5.50
N ARG A 8 21.28 3.44 4.34
CA ARG A 8 21.68 2.35 3.44
C ARG A 8 22.51 1.30 4.17
N GLN A 9 23.48 1.73 4.98
CA GLN A 9 24.31 0.83 5.78
C GLN A 9 23.48 0.02 6.78
N GLY A 10 22.51 0.66 7.45
CA GLY A 10 21.63 -0.02 8.40
C GLY A 10 20.70 -1.04 7.74
N TRP A 11 20.22 -0.75 6.53
CA TRP A 11 19.44 -1.71 5.73
C TRP A 11 20.31 -2.87 5.24
N GLN A 12 21.52 -2.58 4.74
CA GLN A 12 22.43 -3.62 4.24
C GLN A 12 22.84 -4.60 5.34
N ALA A 13 23.15 -4.10 6.54
CA ALA A 13 23.45 -4.96 7.68
C ALA A 13 22.30 -5.93 8.03
N GLU A 14 21.05 -5.48 7.89
CA GLU A 14 19.88 -6.35 8.10
C GLU A 14 19.73 -7.39 6.97
N ARG A 15 19.94 -6.97 5.71
CA ARG A 15 19.93 -7.88 4.55
C ARG A 15 21.01 -8.95 4.68
N ASP A 16 22.23 -8.57 5.05
CA ASP A 16 23.35 -9.50 5.22
C ASP A 16 23.05 -10.51 6.34
N ARG A 17 22.43 -10.06 7.44
CA ARG A 17 21.95 -10.94 8.51
C ARG A 17 20.92 -11.96 8.00
N MET A 18 19.94 -11.52 7.20
CA MET A 18 18.95 -12.42 6.60
C MET A 18 19.59 -13.44 5.66
N LEU A 19 20.51 -12.99 4.79
CA LEU A 19 21.26 -13.86 3.89
C LEU A 19 21.99 -14.96 4.68
N GLY A 20 22.68 -14.59 5.76
CA GLY A 20 23.43 -15.54 6.60
C GLY A 20 22.55 -16.58 7.29
N ILE A 21 21.29 -16.26 7.64
CA ILE A 21 20.34 -17.23 8.21
C ILE A 21 19.89 -18.22 7.14
N CYS A 22 19.42 -17.73 6.00
CA CYS A 22 18.86 -18.59 4.95
C CYS A 22 19.94 -19.45 4.28
N GLN A 23 21.18 -18.98 4.23
CA GLN A 23 22.31 -19.72 3.66
C GLN A 23 22.78 -20.91 4.51
N GLN A 24 22.26 -21.07 5.73
CA GLN A 24 22.49 -22.28 6.53
C GLN A 24 21.84 -23.51 5.91
N CYS A 25 20.81 -23.32 5.07
CA CYS A 25 20.05 -24.41 4.45
C CYS A 25 19.92 -24.29 2.92
N HIS A 26 20.07 -23.09 2.35
CA HIS A 26 19.85 -22.83 0.93
C HIS A 26 21.09 -22.24 0.25
N CYS A 27 21.27 -22.51 -1.05
CA CYS A 27 22.39 -21.95 -1.80
C CYS A 27 22.27 -20.43 -1.95
N ALA A 28 23.42 -19.74 -2.05
CA ALA A 28 23.48 -18.29 -2.06
C ALA A 28 22.60 -17.64 -3.15
N ASN A 29 22.58 -18.23 -4.35
CA ASN A 29 21.77 -17.74 -5.46
C ASN A 29 20.27 -17.85 -5.19
N PHE A 30 19.82 -18.96 -4.58
CA PHE A 30 18.41 -19.13 -4.23
C PHE A 30 17.96 -18.05 -3.24
N VAL A 31 18.74 -17.84 -2.17
CA VAL A 31 18.40 -16.86 -1.15
C VAL A 31 18.36 -15.44 -1.74
N LYS A 32 19.41 -15.07 -2.48
CA LYS A 32 19.53 -13.75 -3.09
C LYS A 32 18.33 -13.47 -4.01
N ASN A 33 18.03 -14.39 -4.93
CA ASN A 33 16.96 -14.22 -5.90
C ASN A 33 15.59 -14.11 -5.23
N ASN A 34 15.31 -14.92 -4.20
CA ASN A 34 14.02 -14.86 -3.51
C ASN A 34 13.83 -13.54 -2.73
N LEU A 35 14.86 -13.04 -2.05
CA LEU A 35 14.78 -11.75 -1.36
C LEU A 35 14.66 -10.58 -2.35
N GLU A 36 15.36 -10.63 -3.50
CA GLU A 36 15.23 -9.63 -4.57
C GLU A 36 13.82 -9.64 -5.21
N ASN A 37 13.24 -10.83 -5.38
CA ASN A 37 11.85 -10.98 -5.83
C ASN A 37 10.87 -10.38 -4.82
N ALA A 38 11.08 -10.63 -3.53
CA ALA A 38 10.25 -10.07 -2.47
C ALA A 38 10.35 -8.53 -2.40
N ASP A 39 11.56 -7.96 -2.54
CA ASP A 39 11.76 -6.52 -2.65
C ASP A 39 11.02 -5.92 -3.85
N SER A 40 11.07 -6.62 -4.99
CA SER A 40 10.39 -6.20 -6.23
C SER A 40 8.88 -6.23 -6.07
N MET A 41 8.35 -7.23 -5.34
CA MET A 41 6.93 -7.34 -5.05
C MET A 41 6.43 -6.19 -4.16
N ILE A 42 7.16 -5.82 -3.11
CA ILE A 42 6.81 -4.64 -2.29
C ILE A 42 6.77 -3.39 -3.17
N LYS A 43 7.80 -3.17 -4.01
CA LYS A 43 7.84 -1.98 -4.89
C LYS A 43 6.64 -1.93 -5.84
N ALA A 44 6.23 -3.07 -6.40
CA ALA A 44 5.07 -3.16 -7.26
C ALA A 44 3.76 -2.85 -6.49
N ALA A 45 3.60 -3.39 -5.29
CA ALA A 45 2.47 -3.12 -4.41
C ALA A 45 2.41 -1.63 -4.00
N ASP A 46 3.55 -1.05 -3.63
CA ASP A 46 3.66 0.35 -3.21
C ASP A 46 3.32 1.33 -4.34
N LYS A 47 3.63 0.97 -5.59
CA LYS A 47 3.23 1.75 -6.75
C LYS A 47 1.71 1.81 -6.91
N ILE A 48 1.02 0.68 -6.73
CA ILE A 48 -0.46 0.60 -6.76
C ILE A 48 -1.04 1.43 -5.62
N PHE A 49 -0.50 1.25 -4.42
CA PHE A 49 -0.99 1.95 -3.23
C PHE A 49 -0.78 3.47 -3.34
N ALA A 50 0.36 3.93 -3.86
CA ALA A 50 0.60 5.35 -4.12
C ALA A 50 -0.42 5.94 -5.11
N GLU A 51 -0.83 5.18 -6.14
CA GLU A 51 -1.87 5.61 -7.07
C GLU A 51 -3.24 5.74 -6.37
N ALA A 52 -3.60 4.79 -5.51
CA ALA A 52 -4.81 4.83 -4.70
C ALA A 52 -4.82 6.05 -3.75
N ILE A 53 -3.72 6.33 -3.06
CA ILE A 53 -3.56 7.53 -2.21
C ILE A 53 -3.78 8.80 -3.03
N ASN A 54 -3.22 8.88 -4.24
CA ASN A 54 -3.34 10.06 -5.10
C ASN A 54 -4.78 10.27 -5.59
N ILE A 55 -5.54 9.19 -5.82
CA ILE A 55 -6.97 9.28 -6.16
C ILE A 55 -7.76 9.97 -5.05
N VAL A 56 -7.61 9.50 -3.81
CA VAL A 56 -8.33 10.05 -2.64
C VAL A 56 -7.85 11.47 -2.35
N THR A 57 -6.54 11.72 -2.43
CA THR A 57 -5.93 13.06 -2.35
C THR A 57 -6.55 14.03 -3.38
N GLY A 58 -6.77 13.56 -4.61
CA GLY A 58 -7.44 14.35 -5.64
C GLY A 58 -8.87 14.74 -5.25
N LEU A 59 -9.64 13.83 -4.65
CA LEU A 59 -11.00 14.12 -4.19
C LEU A 59 -11.05 15.13 -3.04
N TYR A 60 -10.06 15.08 -2.13
CA TYR A 60 -9.87 16.10 -1.10
C TYR A 60 -9.53 17.47 -1.71
N LYS A 61 -8.62 17.51 -2.69
CA LYS A 61 -8.24 18.73 -3.42
C LYS A 61 -9.43 19.35 -4.16
N ASP A 62 -10.29 18.52 -4.74
CA ASP A 62 -11.50 18.95 -5.44
C ASP A 62 -12.62 19.42 -4.47
N GLY A 63 -12.44 19.22 -3.17
CA GLY A 63 -13.43 19.53 -2.13
C GLY A 63 -14.66 18.62 -2.16
N ILE A 64 -14.57 17.48 -2.85
CA ILE A 64 -15.66 16.50 -2.95
C ILE A 64 -15.73 15.68 -1.66
N ILE A 65 -14.58 15.22 -1.17
CA ILE A 65 -14.47 14.68 0.19
C ILE A 65 -14.14 15.83 1.12
N LYS A 66 -14.98 16.03 2.14
CA LYS A 66 -14.78 17.06 3.15
C LYS A 66 -13.80 16.55 4.21
N ARG A 67 -12.84 17.41 4.58
CA ARG A 67 -11.92 17.13 5.69
C ARG A 67 -12.68 17.17 7.02
N LYS A 68 -12.36 16.23 7.91
CA LYS A 68 -12.67 16.40 9.33
C LYS A 68 -11.71 17.44 9.92
N THR A 69 -12.18 18.23 10.88
CA THR A 69 -11.46 19.35 11.53
C THR A 69 -10.12 18.97 12.18
N ILE A 70 -9.83 17.67 12.32
CA ILE A 70 -8.67 17.11 13.04
C ILE A 70 -7.51 16.77 12.08
N GLN A 71 -7.74 16.72 10.76
CA GLN A 71 -6.69 16.36 9.81
C GLN A 71 -5.64 17.50 9.68
N PRO A 72 -4.33 17.20 9.73
CA PRO A 72 -3.27 18.21 9.59
C PRO A 72 -3.37 18.96 8.25
N THR A 73 -2.65 20.08 8.15
CA THR A 73 -2.65 21.04 7.01
C THR A 73 -2.41 20.44 5.61
N PHE A 74 -2.02 19.18 5.49
CA PHE A 74 -1.72 18.50 4.22
C PHE A 74 -2.96 17.84 3.60
N LEU A 75 -3.13 17.96 2.28
CA LEU A 75 -4.24 17.38 1.51
C LEU A 75 -4.02 15.89 1.20
N TYR A 76 -3.60 15.10 2.19
CA TYR A 76 -3.39 13.66 2.05
C TYR A 76 -4.30 12.90 3.03
N PRO A 77 -4.82 11.73 2.64
CA PRO A 77 -5.58 10.88 3.56
C PRO A 77 -4.70 10.42 4.72
N ASP A 78 -5.22 10.54 5.95
CA ASP A 78 -4.56 10.00 7.13
C ASP A 78 -4.86 8.50 7.24
N LEU A 79 -3.89 7.66 6.87
CA LEU A 79 -4.01 6.20 6.87
C LEU A 79 -4.29 5.58 8.26
N PHE A 80 -4.18 6.34 9.35
CA PHE A 80 -4.46 5.87 10.71
C PHE A 80 -5.86 6.25 11.22
N MET A 81 -6.61 7.09 10.50
CA MET A 81 -7.98 7.49 10.88
C MET A 81 -9.08 6.61 10.26
N PHE A 82 -8.84 5.30 10.15
CA PHE A 82 -9.70 4.38 9.40
C PHE A 82 -11.10 4.16 10.01
N TYR A 83 -11.28 4.34 11.32
CA TYR A 83 -12.62 4.33 11.94
C TYR A 83 -13.41 5.62 11.73
N GLU A 84 -12.76 6.65 11.20
CA GLU A 84 -13.27 8.02 11.14
C GLU A 84 -13.50 8.48 9.70
N VAL A 85 -13.56 7.57 8.73
CA VAL A 85 -13.92 7.93 7.35
C VAL A 85 -15.38 7.66 7.06
N ASN A 86 -15.91 8.44 6.12
CA ASN A 86 -17.34 8.47 5.81
C ASN A 86 -17.62 8.18 4.34
N THR A 87 -16.62 7.79 3.56
CA THR A 87 -16.79 7.45 2.15
C THR A 87 -16.20 6.09 1.84
N HIS A 88 -16.92 5.32 1.01
CA HIS A 88 -16.49 3.98 0.59
C HIS A 88 -15.09 3.99 -0.04
N ILE A 89 -14.75 5.03 -0.82
CA ILE A 89 -13.41 5.12 -1.45
C ILE A 89 -12.29 5.29 -0.42
N GLU A 90 -12.56 5.90 0.73
CA GLU A 90 -11.60 5.97 1.82
C GLU A 90 -11.48 4.61 2.53
N GLU A 91 -12.59 3.93 2.81
CA GLU A 91 -12.60 2.56 3.37
C GLU A 91 -11.77 1.59 2.54
N LEU A 92 -11.95 1.59 1.21
CA LEU A 92 -11.15 0.80 0.27
C LEU A 92 -9.65 1.12 0.36
N LEU A 93 -9.28 2.39 0.56
CA LEU A 93 -7.88 2.78 0.71
C LEU A 93 -7.27 2.19 1.99
N TYR A 94 -8.03 2.18 3.09
CA TYR A 94 -7.58 1.58 4.35
C TYR A 94 -7.47 0.08 4.27
N GLU A 95 -8.45 -0.60 3.68
CA GLU A 95 -8.39 -2.05 3.48
C GLU A 95 -7.19 -2.42 2.60
N MET A 96 -6.96 -1.66 1.52
CA MET A 96 -5.77 -1.84 0.69
C MET A 96 -4.48 -1.69 1.50
N PHE A 97 -4.40 -0.73 2.42
CA PHE A 97 -3.22 -0.51 3.25
C PHE A 97 -3.00 -1.60 4.32
N MET A 98 -4.03 -1.86 5.11
CA MET A 98 -3.94 -2.68 6.31
C MET A 98 -4.04 -4.18 6.02
N ASP A 99 -4.75 -4.56 4.96
CA ASP A 99 -4.96 -5.95 4.61
C ASP A 99 -4.14 -6.33 3.37
N TYR A 100 -4.53 -5.86 2.18
CA TYR A 100 -4.00 -6.40 0.93
C TYR A 100 -2.49 -6.15 0.76
N ARG A 101 -2.02 -4.93 1.06
CA ARG A 101 -0.59 -4.60 1.04
C ARG A 101 0.19 -5.38 2.07
N MET A 102 -0.36 -5.57 3.28
CA MET A 102 0.29 -6.35 4.34
C MET A 102 0.43 -7.82 3.95
N LYS A 103 -0.61 -8.41 3.33
CA LYS A 103 -0.57 -9.76 2.79
C LYS A 103 0.49 -9.89 1.69
N THR A 104 0.55 -8.97 0.73
CA THR A 104 1.60 -8.98 -0.30
C THR A 104 3.00 -8.88 0.28
N TYR A 105 3.22 -7.93 1.21
CA TYR A 105 4.51 -7.75 1.86
C TYR A 105 4.93 -9.00 2.64
N GLN A 106 4.11 -9.41 3.60
CA GLN A 106 4.51 -10.48 4.52
C GLN A 106 4.63 -11.80 3.77
N ALA A 107 3.68 -12.15 2.90
CA ALA A 107 3.72 -13.42 2.17
C ALA A 107 4.92 -13.53 1.23
N ALA A 108 5.36 -12.42 0.61
CA ALA A 108 6.52 -12.43 -0.26
C ALA A 108 7.80 -12.80 0.52
N PHE A 109 7.94 -12.30 1.74
CA PHE A 109 9.07 -12.61 2.63
C PHE A 109 8.94 -13.96 3.35
N HIS A 110 7.77 -14.60 3.29
CA HIS A 110 7.52 -15.95 3.81
C HIS A 110 7.35 -17.00 2.69
N ILE A 111 7.71 -16.66 1.44
CA ILE A 111 7.71 -17.59 0.30
C ILE A 111 6.33 -18.24 0.08
N MET A 112 5.26 -17.46 0.23
CA MET A 112 3.89 -17.91 -0.03
C MET A 112 3.36 -17.26 -1.33
N PRO A 113 3.66 -17.84 -2.52
CA PRO A 113 3.36 -17.20 -3.80
C PRO A 113 1.86 -17.01 -4.05
N ASP A 114 1.05 -18.00 -3.66
CA ASP A 114 -0.41 -17.96 -3.80
C ASP A 114 -1.02 -16.80 -2.98
N TYR A 115 -0.62 -16.70 -1.71
CA TYR A 115 -1.07 -15.66 -0.80
C TYR A 115 -0.58 -14.26 -1.23
N THR A 116 0.68 -14.16 -1.66
CA THR A 116 1.26 -12.91 -2.18
C THR A 116 0.47 -12.40 -3.39
N THR A 117 0.12 -13.32 -4.28
CA THR A 117 -0.47 -12.99 -5.59
C THR A 117 -1.98 -12.77 -5.48
N TRP A 118 -2.74 -13.76 -5.02
CA TRP A 118 -4.20 -13.73 -5.12
C TRP A 118 -4.86 -12.96 -3.98
N TYR A 119 -4.35 -13.13 -2.76
CA TYR A 119 -4.94 -12.51 -1.57
C TYR A 119 -4.39 -11.12 -1.28
N GLY A 120 -3.21 -10.79 -1.79
CA GLY A 120 -2.61 -9.47 -1.71
C GLY A 120 -2.67 -8.71 -3.03
N TYR A 121 -1.77 -9.04 -3.96
CA TYR A 121 -1.47 -8.18 -5.11
C TYR A 121 -2.65 -8.03 -6.09
N ALA A 122 -3.35 -9.13 -6.37
CA ALA A 122 -4.54 -9.12 -7.22
C ALA A 122 -5.66 -8.28 -6.60
N LYS A 123 -5.88 -8.40 -5.29
CA LYS A 123 -6.85 -7.59 -4.55
C LYS A 123 -6.50 -6.11 -4.59
N MET A 124 -5.23 -5.74 -4.39
CA MET A 124 -4.80 -4.34 -4.57
C MET A 124 -5.11 -3.79 -5.97
N LYS A 125 -4.90 -4.60 -7.02
CA LYS A 125 -5.22 -4.19 -8.40
C LYS A 125 -6.71 -4.05 -8.64
N GLU A 126 -7.52 -4.99 -8.16
CA GLU A 126 -8.98 -4.97 -8.23
C GLU A 126 -9.52 -3.70 -7.56
N THR A 127 -9.13 -3.47 -6.30
CA THR A 127 -9.54 -2.29 -5.52
C THR A 127 -9.10 -0.99 -6.19
N LEU A 128 -7.90 -0.91 -6.80
CA LEU A 128 -7.48 0.29 -7.52
C LEU A 128 -8.41 0.61 -8.71
N ILE A 129 -8.89 -0.40 -9.43
CA ILE A 129 -9.85 -0.20 -10.53
C ILE A 129 -11.19 0.30 -9.99
N GLU A 130 -11.69 -0.29 -8.90
CA GLU A 130 -12.91 0.16 -8.23
C GLU A 130 -12.80 1.63 -7.79
N MET A 131 -11.71 1.98 -7.11
CA MET A 131 -11.44 3.36 -6.68
C MET A 131 -11.40 4.34 -7.86
N LYS A 132 -10.82 3.95 -9.00
CA LYS A 132 -10.85 4.78 -10.23
C LYS A 132 -12.28 5.00 -10.73
N GLY A 133 -13.14 3.98 -10.65
CA GLY A 133 -14.56 4.08 -11.00
C GLY A 133 -15.30 5.05 -10.08
N LEU A 134 -15.21 4.81 -8.76
CA LEU A 134 -15.84 5.65 -7.72
C LEU A 134 -15.40 7.11 -7.83
N SER A 135 -14.10 7.34 -8.00
CA SER A 135 -13.50 8.66 -8.17
C SER A 135 -14.08 9.44 -9.36
N LYS A 136 -14.36 8.76 -10.48
CA LYS A 136 -15.03 9.38 -11.64
C LYS A 136 -16.50 9.66 -11.34
N GLN A 137 -17.21 8.72 -10.72
CA GLN A 137 -18.61 8.86 -10.36
C GLN A 137 -18.82 10.04 -9.41
N MET A 138 -18.07 10.12 -8.31
CA MET A 138 -18.16 11.20 -7.33
C MET A 138 -17.93 12.59 -7.97
N ARG A 139 -17.02 12.68 -8.94
CA ARG A 139 -16.79 13.93 -9.71
C ARG A 139 -17.96 14.27 -10.63
N LEU A 140 -18.62 13.27 -11.22
CA LEU A 140 -19.79 13.49 -12.06
C LEU A 140 -20.97 13.98 -11.22
N GLU A 141 -21.24 13.32 -10.10
CA GLU A 141 -22.30 13.70 -9.14
C GLU A 141 -22.08 15.12 -8.62
N ALA A 142 -20.85 15.46 -8.21
CA ALA A 142 -20.51 16.81 -7.77
C ALA A 142 -20.71 17.87 -8.86
N LYS A 143 -20.53 17.53 -10.15
CA LYS A 143 -20.83 18.44 -11.27
C LYS A 143 -22.32 18.59 -11.51
N MET A 144 -23.10 17.51 -11.36
CA MET A 144 -24.55 17.55 -11.52
C MET A 144 -25.22 18.36 -10.41
N GLN A 145 -24.75 18.26 -9.17
CA GLN A 145 -25.27 19.03 -8.03
C GLN A 145 -24.94 20.53 -8.08
N ARG A 146 -23.97 20.94 -8.93
CA ARG A 146 -23.59 22.34 -9.13
C ARG A 146 -24.36 23.02 -10.28
N LYS A 147 -25.10 22.26 -11.09
CA LYS A 147 -25.98 22.77 -12.13
C LYS A 147 -27.38 22.96 -11.59
#